data_AF-A0A418KKP8-F1
#
_entry.id   AF-A0A418KKP8-F1
#
_cell.length_a   1.000
_cell.length_b   1.000
_cell.length_c   1.000
_cell.angle_alpha   90.00
_cell.angle_beta   90.00
_cell.angle_gamma   90.00
#
_symmetry.space_group_name_H-M   'P 1'
#
loop_
_entity.id
_entity.type
_entity.pdbx_description
1 polymer ?
#
loop_
_entity_poly.entity_id
_entity_poly.type
_entity_poly.pdbx_seq_one_letter_code
_entity_poly.pdbx_strand_id
1 'polypeptide(L)'
;EQLICSGALRGKQHTYALLDDRAPAADPLDRDEALARLVTRYFTSHGPATAKDLSWWSSLTLADIATGLAAAGDALESIDVDGVTYWSAAGAASGRAEVDETAVHLLQPYDEYLVGYTESKRLLDLSGVVAGTRLDGAATGVLLLGTQVAGRWKRTVRSGEVVVEAGLYEPFRAAATPGLQAAADVHGSFVQRPATVTVGPL
;
A
#
# COMPACT_ATOMS: atom_id res chain seq x y z
N GLU A 1 -22.49 13.34 -13.34
CA GLU A 1 -21.34 12.82 -12.57
C GLU A 1 -20.19 13.82 -12.69
N GLN A 2 -19.14 13.74 -11.86
CA GLN A 2 -17.92 14.59 -11.95
C GLN A 2 -18.08 16.11 -11.73
N LEU A 3 -19.17 16.59 -11.13
CA LEU A 3 -19.39 18.03 -10.92
C LEU A 3 -18.69 18.60 -9.66
N ILE A 4 -18.65 17.81 -8.58
CA ILE A 4 -18.25 18.30 -7.24
C ILE A 4 -17.10 17.44 -6.70
N CYS A 5 -16.10 18.08 -6.09
CA CYS A 5 -15.03 17.43 -5.34
C CYS A 5 -14.79 18.10 -3.98
N SER A 6 -13.81 17.60 -3.21
CA SER A 6 -13.37 18.23 -1.97
C SER A 6 -12.82 19.65 -2.21
N GLY A 7 -13.37 20.62 -1.50
CA GLY A 7 -12.92 22.01 -1.50
C GLY A 7 -11.86 22.31 -0.44
N ALA A 8 -11.34 23.55 -0.45
CA ALA A 8 -10.42 24.02 0.57
C ALA A 8 -11.10 24.09 1.95
N LEU A 9 -10.43 23.61 2.99
CA LEU A 9 -10.98 23.67 4.35
C LEU A 9 -11.29 25.11 4.76
N ARG A 10 -12.43 25.31 5.42
CA ARG A 10 -12.75 26.57 6.10
C ARG A 10 -12.54 26.38 7.60
N GLY A 11 -11.34 26.72 8.08
CA GLY A 11 -10.92 26.36 9.42
C GLY A 11 -10.88 24.83 9.57
N LYS A 12 -11.73 24.25 10.41
CA LYS A 12 -11.88 22.80 10.59
C LYS A 12 -13.00 22.17 9.75
N GLN A 13 -13.75 22.98 8.99
CA GLN A 13 -14.91 22.53 8.24
C GLN A 13 -14.52 22.05 6.84
N HIS A 14 -14.96 20.84 6.48
CA HIS A 14 -14.90 20.34 5.10
C HIS A 14 -15.85 21.13 4.20
N THR A 15 -15.40 21.42 2.99
CA THR A 15 -16.16 22.16 1.98
C THR A 15 -16.17 21.40 0.65
N TYR A 16 -16.98 21.88 -0.29
CA TYR A 16 -17.11 21.34 -1.63
C TYR A 16 -16.77 22.41 -2.66
N ALA A 17 -16.22 21.99 -3.80
CA ALA A 17 -15.88 22.86 -4.93
C ALA A 17 -16.29 22.19 -6.25
N LEU A 18 -16.41 22.98 -7.31
CA LEU A 18 -16.54 22.44 -8.66
C LEU A 18 -15.22 21.76 -9.05
N LEU A 19 -15.30 20.62 -9.74
CA LEU A 19 -14.11 19.87 -10.17
C LEU A 19 -13.23 20.72 -11.10
N ASP A 20 -13.86 21.47 -12.02
CA ASP A 20 -13.19 22.34 -12.99
C ASP A 20 -12.35 23.46 -12.34
N ASP A 21 -12.68 23.87 -11.12
CA ASP A 21 -11.92 24.87 -10.37
C ASP A 21 -10.68 24.26 -9.68
N ARG A 22 -10.61 22.93 -9.57
CA ARG A 22 -9.64 22.21 -8.73
C ARG A 22 -8.69 21.31 -9.52
N ALA A 23 -9.09 20.84 -10.69
CA ALA A 23 -8.29 19.97 -11.54
C ALA A 23 -8.30 20.49 -12.99
N PRO A 24 -7.21 20.31 -13.74
CA PRO A 24 -7.23 20.57 -15.18
C PRO A 24 -8.32 19.74 -15.88
N ALA A 25 -8.94 20.33 -16.90
CA ALA A 25 -9.80 19.57 -17.80
C ALA A 25 -9.02 18.40 -18.41
N ALA A 26 -9.66 17.23 -18.45
CA ALA A 26 -9.14 16.04 -19.10
C ALA A 26 -9.99 15.71 -20.31
N ASP A 27 -9.36 15.17 -21.34
CA ASP A 27 -10.10 14.66 -22.49
C ASP A 27 -11.01 13.50 -22.05
N PRO A 28 -12.25 13.43 -22.55
CA PRO A 28 -13.14 12.32 -22.25
C PRO A 28 -12.54 11.03 -22.81
N LEU A 29 -12.45 10.02 -21.96
CA LEU A 29 -12.07 8.66 -22.35
C LEU A 29 -13.35 7.87 -22.61
N ASP A 30 -13.34 7.06 -23.66
CA ASP A 30 -14.34 6.01 -23.77
C ASP A 30 -14.12 4.95 -22.66
N ARG A 31 -15.12 4.09 -22.45
CA ARG A 31 -15.08 3.11 -21.35
C ARG A 31 -13.90 2.16 -21.50
N ASP A 32 -13.64 1.66 -22.71
CA ASP A 32 -12.64 0.62 -22.94
C ASP A 32 -11.22 1.20 -22.80
N GLU A 33 -11.01 2.43 -23.27
CA GLU A 33 -9.78 3.19 -23.05
C GLU A 33 -9.53 3.45 -21.56
N ALA A 34 -10.57 3.85 -20.82
CA ALA A 34 -10.49 4.07 -19.38
C ALA A 34 -10.13 2.77 -18.63
N LEU A 35 -10.72 1.64 -19.02
CA LEU A 35 -10.42 0.33 -18.45
C LEU A 35 -8.97 -0.08 -18.75
N ALA A 36 -8.53 0.00 -20.01
CA ALA A 36 -7.16 -0.33 -20.41
C ALA A 36 -6.14 0.48 -19.61
N ARG A 37 -6.38 1.80 -19.47
CA ARG A 37 -5.50 2.71 -18.75
C ARG A 37 -5.45 2.40 -17.25
N LEU A 38 -6.59 2.13 -16.62
CA LEU A 38 -6.66 1.83 -15.19
C LEU A 38 -6.01 0.49 -14.88
N VAL A 39 -6.32 -0.55 -15.64
CA VAL A 39 -5.75 -1.90 -15.50
C VAL A 39 -4.24 -1.87 -15.65
N THR A 40 -3.72 -1.23 -16.70
CA THR A 40 -2.28 -1.10 -16.93
C THR A 40 -1.59 -0.39 -15.76
N ARG A 41 -2.15 0.73 -15.29
CA ARG A 41 -1.59 1.49 -14.16
C ARG A 41 -1.60 0.71 -12.86
N TYR A 42 -2.68 -0.01 -12.58
CA TYR A 42 -2.79 -0.83 -11.39
C TYR A 42 -1.70 -1.89 -11.37
N PHE A 43 -1.59 -2.74 -12.40
CA PHE A 43 -0.59 -3.81 -12.42
C PHE A 43 0.85 -3.31 -12.59
N THR A 44 1.05 -2.09 -13.08
CA THR A 44 2.38 -1.45 -13.07
C THR A 44 2.82 -1.03 -11.66
N SER A 45 1.88 -0.61 -10.81
CA SER A 45 2.18 -0.08 -9.47
C SER A 45 1.99 -1.09 -8.34
N HIS A 46 1.11 -2.07 -8.54
CA HIS A 46 0.70 -3.08 -7.55
C HIS A 46 1.10 -4.50 -7.96
N GLY A 47 1.61 -4.68 -9.18
CA GLY A 47 2.06 -5.97 -9.65
C GLY A 47 3.26 -6.50 -8.84
N PRO A 48 3.37 -7.82 -8.61
CA PRO A 48 2.44 -8.87 -9.04
C PRO A 48 1.14 -8.89 -8.22
N ALA A 49 -0.02 -8.81 -8.89
CA ALA A 49 -1.35 -8.83 -8.26
C ALA A 49 -2.38 -9.62 -9.07
N THR A 50 -3.48 -10.04 -8.45
CA THR A 50 -4.53 -10.80 -9.16
C THR A 50 -5.64 -9.89 -9.69
N ALA A 51 -6.44 -10.41 -10.63
CA ALA A 51 -7.66 -9.72 -11.06
C ALA A 51 -8.66 -9.50 -9.92
N LYS A 52 -8.66 -10.35 -8.87
CA LYS A 52 -9.52 -10.15 -7.70
C LYS A 52 -9.01 -9.03 -6.80
N ASP A 53 -7.70 -8.82 -6.72
CA ASP A 53 -7.13 -7.66 -6.02
C ASP A 53 -7.57 -6.35 -6.69
N LEU A 54 -7.50 -6.27 -8.03
CA LEU A 54 -7.98 -5.11 -8.78
C LEU A 54 -9.50 -4.92 -8.63
N SER A 55 -10.28 -6.00 -8.69
CA SER A 55 -11.74 -5.93 -8.49
C SER A 55 -12.09 -5.40 -7.12
N TRP A 56 -11.40 -5.85 -6.07
CA TRP A 56 -11.54 -5.33 -4.71
C TRP A 56 -11.20 -3.85 -4.63
N TRP A 57 -10.04 -3.45 -5.18
CA TRP A 57 -9.53 -2.09 -5.07
C TRP A 57 -10.38 -1.07 -5.86
N SER A 58 -10.84 -1.43 -7.06
CA SER A 58 -11.54 -0.52 -7.97
C SER A 58 -13.06 -0.64 -7.96
N SER A 59 -13.60 -1.70 -7.35
CA SER A 59 -15.01 -2.12 -7.49
C SER A 59 -15.44 -2.46 -8.93
N LEU A 60 -14.50 -2.62 -9.87
CA LEU A 60 -14.79 -3.10 -11.23
C LEU A 60 -15.17 -4.58 -11.23
N THR A 61 -15.98 -4.97 -12.21
CA THR A 61 -16.30 -6.38 -12.43
C THR A 61 -15.10 -7.12 -13.04
N LEU A 62 -15.04 -8.43 -12.88
CA LEU A 62 -14.02 -9.24 -13.55
C LEU A 62 -14.11 -9.16 -15.08
N ALA A 63 -15.29 -8.89 -15.64
CA ALA A 63 -15.47 -8.68 -17.08
C ALA A 63 -14.85 -7.35 -17.56
N ASP A 64 -15.01 -6.28 -16.78
CA ASP A 64 -14.36 -5.00 -17.05
C ASP A 64 -12.82 -5.15 -17.01
N ILE A 65 -12.32 -5.89 -16.01
CA ILE A 65 -10.89 -6.15 -15.85
C ILE A 65 -10.35 -7.00 -17.01
N ALA A 66 -11.08 -8.03 -17.42
CA ALA A 66 -10.69 -8.85 -18.57
C ALA A 66 -10.62 -8.02 -19.86
N THR A 67 -11.55 -7.06 -20.04
CA THR A 67 -11.54 -6.13 -21.17
C THR A 67 -10.30 -5.25 -21.14
N GLY A 68 -9.97 -4.67 -19.98
CA GLY A 68 -8.77 -3.85 -19.83
C GLY A 68 -7.46 -4.63 -19.98
N LEU A 69 -7.40 -5.89 -19.52
CA LEU A 69 -6.25 -6.77 -19.70
C LEU A 69 -6.04 -7.10 -21.18
N ALA A 70 -7.10 -7.42 -21.92
CA ALA A 70 -7.02 -7.67 -23.36
C ALA A 70 -6.54 -6.44 -24.13
N ALA A 71 -6.97 -5.24 -23.72
CA ALA A 71 -6.55 -3.98 -24.34
C ALA A 71 -5.12 -3.56 -23.94
N ALA A 72 -4.63 -3.96 -22.77
CA ALA A 72 -3.26 -3.66 -22.32
C ALA A 72 -2.19 -4.38 -23.17
N GLY A 73 -2.51 -5.55 -23.72
CA GLY A 73 -1.61 -6.33 -24.58
C GLY A 73 -0.24 -6.55 -23.93
N ASP A 74 0.83 -6.30 -24.68
CA ASP A 74 2.22 -6.54 -24.26
C ASP A 74 2.72 -5.58 -23.16
N ALA A 75 1.90 -4.62 -22.70
CA ALA A 75 2.27 -3.76 -21.58
C ALA A 75 2.30 -4.51 -20.24
N LEU A 76 1.56 -5.63 -20.16
CA LEU A 76 1.46 -6.46 -18.97
C LEU A 76 1.89 -7.89 -19.27
N GLU A 77 2.49 -8.53 -18.29
CA GLU A 77 2.82 -9.95 -18.31
C GLU A 77 2.15 -10.65 -17.12
N SER A 78 2.03 -11.98 -17.20
CA SER A 78 1.46 -12.78 -16.13
C SER A 78 2.30 -14.00 -15.80
N ILE A 79 2.28 -14.39 -14.53
CA ILE A 79 2.81 -15.66 -14.04
C ILE A 79 1.72 -16.43 -13.30
N ASP A 80 1.72 -17.76 -13.44
CA ASP A 80 0.85 -18.64 -12.67
C ASP A 80 1.65 -19.29 -11.54
N VAL A 81 1.17 -19.12 -10.31
CA VAL A 81 1.76 -19.72 -9.10
C VAL A 81 0.65 -20.45 -8.36
N ASP A 82 0.77 -21.78 -8.28
CA ASP A 82 -0.19 -22.67 -7.59
C ASP A 82 -1.66 -22.46 -8.03
N GLY A 83 -1.87 -22.23 -9.33
CA GLY A 83 -3.19 -22.01 -9.91
C GLY A 83 -3.76 -20.60 -9.72
N VAL A 84 -2.94 -19.65 -9.26
CA VAL A 84 -3.29 -18.23 -9.15
C VAL A 84 -2.48 -17.43 -10.17
N THR A 85 -3.17 -16.71 -11.06
CA THR A 85 -2.56 -15.83 -12.05
C THR A 85 -2.27 -14.46 -11.46
N TYR A 86 -1.02 -14.04 -11.52
CA TYR A 86 -0.53 -12.73 -11.11
C TYR A 86 -0.12 -11.93 -12.33
N TRP A 87 -0.52 -10.67 -12.38
CA TRP A 87 -0.20 -9.72 -13.44
C TRP A 87 0.76 -8.65 -12.93
N SER A 88 1.69 -8.24 -13.78
CA SER A 88 2.65 -7.15 -13.53
C SER A 88 2.96 -6.40 -14.81
N ALA A 89 3.62 -5.24 -14.71
CA ALA A 89 4.21 -4.61 -15.88
C ALA A 89 5.17 -5.58 -16.59
N ALA A 90 5.21 -5.52 -17.92
CA ALA A 90 6.11 -6.33 -18.72
C ALA A 90 7.58 -6.09 -18.33
N GLY A 91 8.35 -7.17 -18.19
CA GLY A 91 9.74 -7.14 -17.75
C GLY A 91 9.94 -6.94 -16.25
N ALA A 92 8.89 -6.77 -15.45
CA ALA A 92 9.01 -6.65 -13.99
C ALA A 92 9.57 -7.95 -13.36
N ALA A 93 9.29 -9.12 -13.94
CA ALA A 93 9.81 -10.40 -13.46
C ALA A 93 11.33 -10.60 -13.71
N SER A 94 11.98 -9.72 -14.50
CA SER A 94 13.35 -9.93 -14.97
C SER A 94 14.45 -9.70 -13.92
N GLY A 95 14.11 -9.28 -12.71
CA GLY A 95 15.07 -9.17 -11.61
C GLY A 95 14.42 -9.48 -10.27
N ARG A 96 14.90 -10.51 -9.55
CA ARG A 96 14.69 -10.55 -8.10
C ARG A 96 15.40 -9.35 -7.51
N ALA A 97 14.64 -8.36 -7.05
CA ALA A 97 15.21 -7.34 -6.19
C ALA A 97 15.78 -8.02 -4.94
N GLU A 98 17.02 -7.71 -4.60
CA GLU A 98 17.56 -8.14 -3.30
C GLU A 98 16.74 -7.47 -2.20
N VAL A 99 16.12 -8.28 -1.34
CA VAL A 99 15.36 -7.78 -0.20
C VAL A 99 16.34 -7.54 0.94
N ASP A 100 16.39 -6.31 1.43
CA ASP A 100 17.07 -6.02 2.69
C ASP A 100 16.24 -6.55 3.86
N GLU A 101 16.61 -7.72 4.36
CA GLU A 101 15.97 -8.36 5.51
C GLU A 101 16.24 -7.63 6.85
N THR A 102 16.98 -6.51 6.85
CA THR A 102 17.14 -5.62 8.01
C THR A 102 16.29 -4.35 7.91
N ALA A 103 15.73 -4.05 6.72
CA ALA A 103 14.92 -2.87 6.51
C ALA A 103 13.59 -2.99 7.25
N VAL A 104 13.21 -1.94 7.99
CA VAL A 104 11.93 -1.86 8.68
C VAL A 104 11.08 -0.78 8.02
N HIS A 105 9.80 -1.09 7.79
CA HIS A 105 8.84 -0.13 7.26
C HIS A 105 7.69 0.08 8.25
N LEU A 106 7.39 1.35 8.54
CA LEU A 106 6.31 1.77 9.41
C LEU A 106 5.13 2.24 8.56
N LEU A 107 4.27 1.29 8.15
CA LEU A 107 3.13 1.58 7.29
C LEU A 107 1.99 2.21 8.07
N GLN A 108 1.39 3.28 7.53
CA GLN A 108 0.23 3.92 8.15
C GLN A 108 -1.02 3.03 8.06
N PRO A 109 -2.03 3.27 8.91
CA PRO A 109 -3.36 2.74 8.66
C PRO A 109 -3.83 3.12 7.25
N TYR A 110 -4.41 2.15 6.54
CA TYR A 110 -4.89 2.29 5.16
C TYR A 110 -3.81 2.50 4.08
N ASP A 111 -2.56 2.14 4.38
CA ASP A 111 -1.51 2.09 3.35
C ASP A 111 -1.87 1.10 2.23
N GLU A 112 -1.63 1.49 0.97
CA GLU A 112 -1.95 0.70 -0.22
C GLU A 112 -1.26 -0.67 -0.24
N TYR A 113 -0.10 -0.78 0.42
CA TYR A 113 0.58 -2.07 0.59
C TYR A 113 -0.29 -3.11 1.33
N LEU A 114 -1.30 -2.65 2.08
CA LEU A 114 -2.25 -3.50 2.79
C LEU A 114 -3.65 -3.49 2.17
N VAL A 115 -4.19 -2.31 1.84
CA VAL A 115 -5.60 -2.18 1.45
C VAL A 115 -5.85 -2.49 -0.02
N GLY A 116 -4.80 -2.44 -0.86
CA GLY A 116 -4.88 -2.72 -2.29
C GLY A 116 -5.03 -4.19 -2.66
N TYR A 117 -4.96 -5.11 -1.69
CA TYR A 117 -4.89 -6.54 -1.95
C TYR A 117 -5.93 -7.35 -1.16
N THR A 118 -6.32 -8.49 -1.73
CA THR A 118 -7.12 -9.56 -1.11
C THR A 118 -6.41 -10.90 -1.21
N GLU A 119 -6.31 -11.49 -2.40
CA GLU A 119 -5.64 -12.78 -2.62
C GLU A 119 -4.13 -12.67 -2.46
N SER A 120 -3.53 -11.58 -2.93
CA SER A 120 -2.08 -11.35 -2.80
C SER A 120 -1.65 -10.96 -1.39
N LYS A 121 -2.60 -10.57 -0.51
CA LYS A 121 -2.30 -10.17 0.87
C LYS A 121 -1.58 -11.26 1.68
N ARG A 122 -1.81 -12.54 1.33
CA ARG A 122 -1.11 -13.68 1.96
C ARG A 122 0.41 -13.63 1.79
N LEU A 123 0.91 -12.95 0.75
CA LEU A 123 2.35 -12.83 0.48
C LEU A 123 3.08 -11.94 1.50
N LEU A 124 2.33 -11.19 2.30
CA LEU A 124 2.85 -10.35 3.38
C LEU A 124 3.13 -11.15 4.67
N ASP A 125 2.65 -12.39 4.77
CA ASP A 125 2.82 -13.25 5.94
C ASP A 125 3.07 -14.70 5.51
N LEU A 126 4.21 -14.94 4.88
CA LEU A 126 4.58 -16.28 4.40
C LEU A 126 4.82 -17.26 5.55
N SER A 127 5.20 -16.77 6.73
CA SER A 127 5.39 -17.58 7.94
C SER A 127 4.09 -17.90 8.69
N GLY A 128 2.98 -17.23 8.37
CA GLY A 128 1.70 -17.40 9.05
C GLY A 128 1.64 -16.83 10.47
N VAL A 129 2.55 -15.91 10.82
CA VAL A 129 2.69 -15.33 12.17
C VAL A 129 1.46 -14.48 12.54
N VAL A 130 0.77 -13.94 11.54
CA VAL A 130 -0.44 -13.14 11.73
C VAL A 130 -1.70 -13.84 11.21
N ALA A 131 -1.66 -15.16 11.02
CA ALA A 131 -2.78 -15.95 10.56
C ALA A 131 -4.06 -15.66 11.37
N GLY A 132 -5.14 -15.26 10.68
CA GLY A 132 -6.42 -14.91 11.29
C GLY A 132 -6.49 -13.50 11.92
N THR A 133 -5.40 -12.73 11.90
CA THR A 133 -5.39 -11.33 12.34
C THR A 133 -5.80 -10.42 11.20
N ARG A 134 -6.74 -9.51 11.46
CA ARG A 134 -7.09 -8.45 10.51
C ARG A 134 -6.01 -7.38 10.52
N LEU A 135 -5.27 -7.26 9.42
CA LEU A 135 -4.20 -6.26 9.28
C LEU A 135 -4.74 -4.86 8.96
N ASP A 136 -5.84 -4.79 8.22
CA ASP A 136 -6.52 -3.55 7.81
C ASP A 136 -7.49 -3.01 8.86
N GLY A 137 -7.75 -1.70 8.84
CA GLY A 137 -8.83 -1.09 9.61
C GLY A 137 -8.60 -0.92 11.11
N ALA A 138 -7.42 -1.25 11.63
CA ALA A 138 -7.05 -0.96 13.01
C ALA A 138 -6.42 0.45 13.16
N ALA A 139 -6.59 1.07 14.33
CA ALA A 139 -6.11 2.43 14.63
C ALA A 139 -4.58 2.54 14.73
N THR A 140 -3.87 1.40 14.69
CA THR A 140 -2.41 1.30 14.69
C THR A 140 -1.91 0.98 13.28
N GLY A 141 -0.69 1.37 12.97
CA GLY A 141 -0.04 0.99 11.71
C GLY A 141 0.50 -0.44 11.74
N VAL A 142 0.90 -0.94 10.58
CA VAL A 142 1.59 -2.23 10.42
C VAL A 142 3.08 -1.97 10.28
N LEU A 143 3.87 -2.85 10.90
CA LEU A 143 5.32 -2.84 10.81
C LEU A 143 5.75 -4.01 9.92
N LEU A 144 6.59 -3.72 8.92
CA LEU A 144 7.24 -4.74 8.08
C LEU A 144 8.73 -4.88 8.43
N LEU A 145 9.25 -6.09 8.30
CA LEU A 145 10.68 -6.39 8.24
C LEU A 145 10.96 -7.00 6.85
N GLY A 146 11.79 -6.33 6.05
CA GLY A 146 11.87 -6.58 4.62
C GLY A 146 10.49 -6.41 3.99
N THR A 147 9.93 -7.48 3.44
CA THR A 147 8.59 -7.50 2.81
C THR A 147 7.53 -8.21 3.65
N GLN A 148 7.86 -8.65 4.87
CA GLN A 148 7.00 -9.48 5.70
C GLN A 148 6.46 -8.70 6.90
N VAL A 149 5.22 -8.98 7.29
CA VAL A 149 4.59 -8.41 8.47
C VAL A 149 5.32 -8.89 9.72
N ALA A 150 5.75 -7.94 10.53
CA ALA A 150 6.59 -8.18 11.69
C ALA A 150 6.00 -7.61 12.99
N GLY A 151 5.01 -6.73 12.89
CA GLY A 151 4.38 -6.16 14.07
C GLY A 151 3.33 -5.11 13.78
N ARG A 152 3.00 -4.39 14.83
CA ARG A 152 2.13 -3.21 14.84
C ARG A 152 2.92 -2.04 15.40
N TRP A 153 2.52 -0.83 15.03
CA TRP A 153 3.10 0.36 15.62
C TRP A 153 2.09 1.47 15.76
N LYS A 154 2.38 2.42 16.65
CA LYS A 154 1.65 3.69 16.75
C LYS A 154 2.64 4.80 17.09
N ARG A 155 2.19 6.04 16.95
CA ARG A 155 3.00 7.21 17.30
C ARG A 155 2.30 8.14 18.27
N THR A 156 3.10 8.79 19.09
CA THR A 156 2.70 9.91 19.93
C THR A 156 3.58 11.11 19.62
N VAL A 157 3.00 12.18 19.07
CA VAL A 157 3.72 13.43 18.79
C VAL A 157 3.70 14.31 20.04
N ARG A 158 4.87 14.69 20.53
CA ARG A 158 5.07 15.54 21.72
C ARG A 158 5.72 16.88 21.33
N SER A 159 5.90 17.76 22.30
CA SER A 159 6.44 19.12 22.08
C SER A 159 7.88 19.15 21.55
N GLY A 160 8.64 18.05 21.66
CA GLY A 160 10.04 17.99 21.20
C GLY A 160 10.47 16.68 20.56
N GLU A 161 9.59 15.68 20.48
CA GLU A 161 9.89 14.36 19.91
C GLU A 161 8.63 13.73 19.31
N VAL A 162 8.83 12.70 18.49
CA VAL A 162 7.81 11.71 18.19
C VAL A 162 8.23 10.38 18.81
N VAL A 163 7.38 9.80 19.63
CA VAL A 163 7.59 8.47 20.20
C VAL A 163 6.91 7.46 19.31
N VAL A 164 7.68 6.50 18.79
CA VAL A 164 7.22 5.33 18.05
C VAL A 164 7.16 4.15 19.01
N GLU A 165 5.93 3.67 19.25
CA GLU A 165 5.69 2.46 20.04
C GLU A 165 5.48 1.30 19.07
N ALA A 166 6.39 0.32 19.11
CA ALA A 166 6.34 -0.89 18.29
C ALA A 166 6.00 -2.11 19.15
N GLY A 167 4.99 -2.87 18.72
CA GLY A 167 4.70 -4.21 19.21
C GLY A 167 5.11 -5.23 18.16
N LEU A 168 6.01 -6.14 18.48
CA LEU A 168 6.53 -7.13 17.54
C LEU A 168 5.83 -8.47 17.75
N TYR A 169 5.49 -9.18 16.67
CA TYR A 169 4.97 -10.54 16.79
C TYR A 169 6.06 -11.52 17.25
N GLU A 170 7.29 -11.27 16.81
CA GLU A 170 8.49 -12.02 17.21
C GLU A 170 9.64 -11.05 17.51
N PRO A 171 10.54 -11.37 18.45
CA PRO A 171 11.71 -10.53 18.72
C PRO A 171 12.62 -10.39 17.49
N PHE A 172 13.05 -9.16 17.20
CA PHE A 172 14.01 -8.93 16.13
C PHE A 172 15.40 -9.47 16.49
N ARG A 173 16.07 -10.03 15.48
CA ARG A 173 17.51 -10.26 15.53
C ARG A 173 18.24 -8.92 15.73
N ALA A 174 19.38 -8.94 16.42
CA ALA A 174 20.16 -7.75 16.71
C ALA A 174 20.48 -6.89 15.46
N ALA A 175 20.68 -7.54 14.31
CA ALA A 175 20.96 -6.88 13.04
C ALA A 175 19.77 -6.09 12.46
N ALA A 176 18.52 -6.40 12.84
CA ALA A 176 17.33 -5.69 12.37
C ALA A 176 16.92 -4.53 13.30
N THR A 177 17.44 -4.49 14.53
CA THR A 177 17.14 -3.43 15.51
C THR A 177 17.48 -2.01 15.01
N PRO A 178 18.62 -1.77 14.33
CA PRO A 178 18.91 -0.45 13.77
C PRO A 178 17.88 0.01 12.72
N GLY A 179 17.31 -0.93 11.96
CA GLY A 179 16.29 -0.64 10.95
C GLY A 179 15.04 0.01 11.55
N LEU A 180 14.63 -0.42 12.76
CA LEU A 180 13.46 0.14 13.43
C LEU A 180 13.68 1.62 13.82
N GLN A 181 14.87 1.97 14.34
CA GLN A 181 15.20 3.36 14.63
C GLN A 181 15.30 4.19 13.33
N ALA A 182 15.92 3.65 12.28
CA ALA A 182 15.99 4.33 10.99
C ALA A 182 14.60 4.64 10.41
N ALA A 183 13.66 3.69 10.49
CA ALA A 183 12.28 3.91 10.06
C ALA A 183 11.56 4.98 10.90
N ALA A 184 11.82 5.00 12.21
CA ALA A 184 11.32 6.04 13.10
C ALA A 184 11.90 7.42 12.76
N ASP A 185 13.19 7.51 12.43
CA ASP A 185 13.87 8.75 12.06
C ASP A 185 13.32 9.35 10.74
N VAL A 186 12.96 8.51 9.77
CA VAL A 186 12.25 8.94 8.56
C VAL A 186 10.90 9.56 8.93
N HIS A 187 10.14 8.91 9.79
CA HIS A 187 8.86 9.44 10.28
C HIS A 187 9.07 10.75 11.08
N GLY A 188 10.10 10.81 11.91
CA GLY A 188 10.49 12.00 12.68
C GLY A 188 10.79 13.18 11.77
N SER A 189 11.58 12.95 10.72
CA SER A 189 11.91 13.95 9.70
C SER A 189 10.64 14.50 9.04
N PHE A 190 9.68 13.64 8.68
CA PHE A 190 8.40 14.05 8.11
C PHE A 190 7.58 14.94 9.05
N VAL A 191 7.54 14.62 10.36
CA VAL A 191 6.83 15.45 11.36
C VAL A 191 7.70 16.54 11.99
N GLN A 192 8.90 16.77 11.44
CA GLN A 192 9.89 17.76 11.86
C GLN A 192 10.26 17.67 13.35
N ARG A 193 10.45 16.45 13.86
CA ARG A 193 10.85 16.17 15.26
C ARG A 193 11.83 14.99 15.30
N PRO A 194 12.76 14.94 16.27
CA PRO A 194 13.52 13.72 16.52
C PRO A 194 12.58 12.57 16.91
N ALA A 195 12.94 11.35 16.56
CA ALA A 195 12.16 10.15 16.84
C ALA A 195 12.83 9.25 17.87
N THR A 196 12.04 8.69 18.77
CA THR A 196 12.48 7.69 19.73
C THR A 196 11.64 6.42 19.58
N VAL A 197 12.25 5.26 19.72
CA VAL A 197 11.57 3.97 19.62
C VAL A 197 11.45 3.32 20.99
N THR A 198 10.27 2.79 21.29
CA THR A 198 10.05 1.87 22.40
C THR A 198 9.40 0.59 21.89
N VAL A 199 9.98 -0.56 22.24
CA VAL A 199 9.41 -1.88 21.94
C VAL A 199 8.64 -2.39 23.15
N GLY A 200 7.40 -2.79 22.95
CA GLY A 200 6.52 -3.30 24.00
C GLY A 200 5.74 -4.55 23.55
N PRO A 201 4.91 -5.13 24.44
CA PRO A 201 3.98 -6.17 24.04
C PRO A 201 2.96 -5.62 23.04
N LEU A 202 2.42 -6.52 22.19
CA LEU A 202 1.33 -6.23 21.25
C LEU A 202 0.00 -5.94 21.96
#